data_AF-A0A1I2KUH9-F1
#
_entry.id   AF-A0A1I2KUH9-F1
#
_cell.length_a   1.000
_cell.length_b   1.000
_cell.length_c   1.000
_cell.angle_alpha   90.00
_cell.angle_beta   90.00
_cell.angle_gamma   90.00
#
_symmetry.space_group_name_H-M   'P 1'
#
loop_
_entity.id
_entity.type
_entity.pdbx_description
1 polymer ?
#
loop_
_entity_poly.entity_id
_entity_poly.type
_entity_poly.pdbx_seq_one_letter_code
_entity_poly.pdbx_strand_id
1 'polypeptide(L)' 'MPIEKLDLTAWRRAISHVSQESPIMSGTIRENICYGLGREAGEDEIRKAALLANAAEFIEKLPAGYETEVDKGG' A
#
# COMPACT_ATOMS: atom_id res chain seq x y z
N MET A 1 14.37 18.62 -19.88
CA MET A 1 13.10 19.26 -19.50
C MET A 1 13.25 19.73 -18.06
N PRO A 2 13.02 21.02 -17.75
CA PRO A 2 13.02 21.51 -16.37
C PRO A 2 11.95 20.82 -15.52
N ILE A 3 12.18 20.68 -14.21
CA ILE A 3 11.28 19.96 -13.29
C ILE A 3 9.90 20.63 -13.24
N GLU A 4 9.87 21.95 -13.35
CA GLU A 4 8.66 22.76 -13.32
C GLU A 4 7.75 22.53 -14.53
N LYS A 5 8.28 21.88 -15.59
CA LYS A 5 7.54 21.54 -16.81
C LYS A 5 7.05 20.09 -16.83
N LEU A 6 7.27 19.31 -15.77
CA LEU A 6 6.77 17.95 -15.65
C LEU A 6 5.26 17.95 -15.34
N ASP A 7 4.54 17.03 -15.98
CA ASP A 7 3.22 16.63 -15.49
C ASP A 7 3.41 15.86 -14.18
N LEU A 8 3.10 16.53 -13.08
CA LEU A 8 3.25 15.96 -11.74
C LEU A 8 2.39 14.72 -11.52
N THR A 9 1.24 14.60 -12.19
CA THR A 9 0.36 13.44 -12.05
C THR A 9 0.98 12.23 -12.73
N ALA A 10 1.46 12.40 -13.96
CA ALA A 10 2.15 11.33 -14.68
C ALA A 10 3.43 10.90 -13.95
N TRP A 11 4.19 11.86 -13.43
CA TRP A 11 5.41 11.58 -12.68
C TRP A 11 5.13 10.80 -11.38
N ARG A 12 4.17 11.23 -10.57
CA ARG A 12 3.79 10.54 -9.32
C ARG A 12 3.19 9.15 -9.54
N ARG A 13 2.63 8.87 -10.72
CA ARG A 13 2.16 7.52 -11.07
C ARG A 13 3.30 6.55 -11.43
N ALA A 14 4.47 7.08 -11.79
CA ALA A 14 5.61 6.28 -12.21
C ALA A 14 6.56 5.91 -11.05
N ILE A 15 6.36 6.50 -9.86
CA ILE A 15 7.22 6.27 -8.69
C ILE A 15 6.37 6.08 -7.43
N SER A 16 6.95 5.43 -6.42
CA SER A 16 6.38 5.34 -5.08
C SER A 16 7.39 5.86 -4.07
N HIS A 17 6.91 6.48 -2.99
CA HIS A 17 7.73 7.04 -1.92
C HIS A 17 7.31 6.44 -0.58
N VAL A 18 8.29 6.01 0.22
CA VAL A 18 8.07 5.48 1.57
C VAL A 18 8.64 6.48 2.58
N SER A 19 7.78 6.98 3.47
CA SER A 19 8.15 7.93 4.53
C SER A 19 8.74 7.20 5.74
N GLN A 20 9.58 7.90 6.52
CA GLN A 20 10.13 7.37 7.77
C GLN A 20 9.06 7.10 8.84
N GLU A 21 8.00 7.93 8.89
CA GLU A 21 6.95 7.84 9.91
C GLU A 21 5.94 6.69 9.66
N SER A 22 6.09 5.91 8.58
CA SER A 22 5.22 4.79 8.20
C SER A 22 3.73 5.08 8.39
N PRO A 23 3.17 6.06 7.65
CA PRO A 23 1.79 6.47 7.84
C PRO A 23 0.83 5.33 7.50
N ILE A 24 0.01 4.93 8.47
CA ILE A 24 -1.11 4.01 8.30
C ILE A 24 -2.41 4.82 8.19
N MET A 25 -3.25 4.46 7.22
CA MET A 25 -4.58 5.03 7.04
C MET A 25 -5.60 4.14 7.75
N SER A 26 -6.61 4.74 8.39
CA SER A 26 -7.74 3.98 8.93
C SER A 26 -8.42 3.19 7.82
N GLY A 27 -8.69 1.91 8.05
CA GLY A 27 -9.22 0.97 7.08
C GLY A 27 -8.63 -0.42 7.29
N THR A 28 -8.72 -1.30 6.31
CA THR A 28 -8.11 -2.64 6.37
C THR A 28 -6.65 -2.64 5.93
N ILE A 29 -5.92 -3.69 6.28
CA ILE A 29 -4.59 -3.96 5.73
C ILE A 29 -4.63 -4.04 4.21
N ARG A 30 -5.66 -4.66 3.63
CA ARG A 30 -5.90 -4.71 2.17
C ARG A 30 -5.96 -3.31 1.58
N GLU A 31 -6.76 -2.42 2.15
CA GLU A 31 -6.94 -1.05 1.66
C GLU A 31 -5.64 -0.26 1.73
N ASN A 32 -4.84 -0.45 2.79
CA ASN A 32 -3.52 0.16 2.91
C ASN A 32 -2.53 -0.35 1.84
N ILE A 33 -2.51 -1.67 1.56
CA ILE A 33 -1.67 -2.24 0.49
C ILE A 33 -2.08 -1.72 -0.89
N CYS A 34 -3.39 -1.57 -1.13
CA CYS A 34 -3.93 -1.11 -2.40
C CYS A 34 -3.95 0.42 -2.54
N TYR A 35 -3.49 1.17 -1.53
CA TYR A 35 -3.55 2.62 -1.53
C TYR A 35 -2.79 3.21 -2.73
N GLY A 36 -3.45 4.11 -3.47
CA GLY A 36 -2.90 4.73 -4.67
C GLY A 36 -2.99 3.88 -5.94
N LEU A 37 -3.48 2.63 -5.86
CA LEU A 37 -3.74 1.82 -7.03
C LEU A 37 -5.03 2.29 -7.72
N GLY A 38 -4.95 2.59 -9.03
CA GLY A 38 -6.09 3.06 -9.83
C GLY A 38 -7.01 1.94 -10.34
N ARG A 39 -6.88 0.73 -9.81
CA ARG A 39 -7.64 -0.47 -10.19
C ARG A 39 -7.79 -1.38 -8.98
N GLU A 40 -8.72 -2.32 -9.08
CA GLU A 40 -8.77 -3.44 -8.13
C GLU A 40 -7.57 -4.36 -8.32
N ALA A 41 -6.99 -4.82 -7.22
CA ALA A 41 -5.95 -5.85 -7.18
C ALA A 41 -6.57 -7.19 -6.83
N GLY A 42 -6.12 -8.26 -7.51
CA GLY A 42 -6.51 -9.62 -7.14
C GLY A 42 -5.85 -10.06 -5.83
N GLU A 43 -6.45 -11.05 -5.16
CA GLU A 43 -5.91 -11.64 -3.92
C GLU A 43 -4.44 -12.07 -4.05
N ASP A 44 -4.09 -12.72 -5.17
CA ASP A 44 -2.73 -13.19 -5.41
C ASP A 44 -1.72 -12.04 -5.54
N GLU A 45 -2.14 -10.90 -6.11
CA GLU A 45 -1.28 -9.72 -6.24
C GLU A 45 -1.02 -9.09 -4.87
N ILE A 46 -2.06 -8.96 -4.06
CA ILE A 46 -1.99 -8.42 -2.70
C ILE A 46 -1.10 -9.31 -1.83
N ARG A 47 -1.33 -10.62 -1.87
CA ARG A 47 -0.52 -11.60 -1.13
C ARG A 47 0.94 -11.60 -1.59
N LYS A 48 1.19 -11.49 -2.89
CA LYS A 48 2.54 -11.39 -3.44
C LYS A 48 3.24 -10.11 -2.99
N ALA A 49 2.55 -8.97 -2.99
CA ALA A 49 3.10 -7.71 -2.50
C ALA A 49 3.47 -7.81 -1.01
N ALA A 50 2.59 -8.38 -0.19
CA ALA A 50 2.86 -8.62 1.22
C ALA A 50 4.02 -9.61 1.44
N LEU A 51 4.17 -10.63 0.60
CA LEU A 51 5.30 -11.56 0.68
C LEU A 51 6.64 -10.85 0.39
N LEU A 52 6.69 -10.05 -0.67
CA LEU A 52 7.88 -9.26 -1.03
C LEU A 52 8.26 -8.24 0.06
N ALA A 53 7.26 -7.75 0.81
CA ALA A 53 7.45 -6.86 1.95
C ALA A 53 7.77 -7.60 3.27
N ASN A 54 7.88 -8.93 3.28
CA ASN A 54 7.99 -9.77 4.49
C ASN A 54 6.82 -9.58 5.49
N ALA A 55 5.65 -9.19 4.98
CA ALA A 55 4.45 -8.91 5.75
C ALA A 55 3.45 -10.08 5.77
N ALA A 56 3.46 -10.92 4.74
CA ALA A 56 2.45 -11.96 4.55
C ALA A 56 2.28 -12.88 5.77
N GLU A 57 3.38 -13.37 6.35
CA GLU A 57 3.31 -14.31 7.47
C GLU A 57 2.67 -13.70 8.73
N PHE A 58 2.94 -12.42 9.03
CA PHE A 58 2.32 -11.79 10.20
C PHE A 58 0.85 -11.48 9.94
N ILE A 59 0.51 -11.01 8.73
CA ILE A 59 -0.87 -10.67 8.36
C ILE A 59 -1.73 -11.92 8.44
N GLU A 60 -1.26 -13.05 7.91
CA GLU A 60 -1.99 -14.32 7.91
C GLU A 60 -2.19 -14.93 9.30
N LYS A 61 -1.43 -14.49 10.30
CA LYS A 61 -1.62 -14.88 11.70
C LYS A 61 -2.70 -14.04 12.42
N LEU A 62 -3.13 -12.92 11.83
CA LEU A 62 -4.21 -12.11 12.40
C LEU A 62 -5.57 -12.80 12.21
N PRO A 63 -6.52 -12.68 13.15
CA PRO A 63 -7.82 -13.35 13.06
C PRO A 63 -8.61 -13.03 11.78
N ALA A 64 -8.47 -11.80 11.25
CA ALA A 64 -9.14 -11.35 10.02
C ALA A 64 -8.18 -11.27 8.81
N GLY A 65 -6.92 -11.65 8.97
CA GLY A 65 -5.94 -11.61 7.87
C GLY A 65 -5.81 -10.21 7.27
N TYR A 66 -5.95 -10.13 5.94
CA TYR A 66 -5.94 -8.87 5.18
C TYR A 66 -7.15 -7.96 5.44
N GLU A 67 -8.24 -8.49 5.97
CA GLU A 67 -9.42 -7.72 6.39
C GLU A 67 -9.29 -7.17 7.82
N THR A 68 -8.12 -7.35 8.46
CA THR A 68 -7.89 -6.74 9.77
C THR A 68 -7.92 -5.22 9.64
N GLU A 69 -8.80 -4.59 10.42
CA GLU A 69 -8.89 -3.14 10.54
C GLU A 69 -7.68 -2.59 11.31
N VAL A 70 -7.16 -1.47 10.83
CA VAL A 70 -6.09 -0.68 11.42
C VAL A 70 -6.55 0.78 11.50
N ASP A 71 -6.02 1.51 12.47
CA ASP A 71 -6.35 2.92 12.66
C ASP A 71 -5.13 3.83 12.39
N LYS A 72 -5.38 5.14 12.29
CA LYS A 72 -4.28 6.10 12.10
C LYS A 72 -3.30 6.02 13.27
N GLY A 73 -2.06 5.60 12.98
CA GLY A 73 -1.00 5.45 13.97
C GLY A 73 -0.69 4.00 14.37
N GLY A 74 -1.43 3.03 13.84
CA GLY A 74 -1.29 1.60 14.13
C GLY A 74 -2.47 1.04 14.89
#